data_AF-A0A562KGB2-F1
#
_entry.id   AF-A0A562KGB2-F1
#
_cell.length_a   1.000
_cell.length_b   1.000
_cell.length_c   1.000
_cell.angle_alpha   90.00
_cell.angle_beta   90.00
_cell.angle_gamma   90.00
#
_symmetry.space_group_name_H-M   'P 1'
#
loop_
_entity.id
_entity.type
_entity.pdbx_description
1 polymer ?
#
loop_
_entity_poly.entity_id
_entity_poly.type
_entity_poly.pdbx_seq_one_letter_code
_entity_poly.pdbx_strand_id
1 'polypeptide(L)' 'MSAITVDLSMQYCGSGTVGPHVLAEAETLRKTGRLPFMRLTIGQEDNLIAASTATIRKAALP' A
#
# COMPACT_ATOMS: atom_id res chain seq x y z
N MET A 1 -6.90 14.61 -10.19
CA MET A 1 -6.83 14.61 -8.71
C MET A 1 -5.48 14.04 -8.32
N SER A 2 -4.60 14.82 -7.68
CA SER A 2 -3.30 14.34 -7.23
C SER A 2 -3.39 13.81 -5.79
N ALA A 3 -2.59 12.79 -5.49
CA ALA A 3 -2.48 12.19 -4.17
C ALA A 3 -1.00 12.18 -3.78
N ILE A 4 -0.72 12.53 -2.53
CA ILE A 4 0.64 12.64 -1.99
C ILE A 4 0.75 11.63 -0.85
N THR A 5 1.75 10.76 -0.89
CA THR A 5 2.11 9.92 0.26
C THR A 5 2.66 10.81 1.36
N VAL A 6 2.04 10.77 2.55
CA VAL A 6 2.49 11.51 3.73
C VAL A 6 3.40 10.64 4.57
N ASP A 7 3.01 9.39 4.77
CA ASP A 7 3.74 8.39 5.52
C ASP A 7 3.51 7.01 4.91
N LEU A 8 4.52 6.16 5.00
CA LEU A 8 4.47 4.76 4.60
C LEU A 8 5.41 3.94 5.47
N SER A 9 4.87 2.90 6.09
CA SER A 9 5.63 1.88 6.79
C SER A 9 5.54 0.57 6.02
N MET A 10 6.67 -0.14 5.89
CA MET A 10 6.74 -1.43 5.21
C MET A 10 7.22 -2.50 6.18
N GLN A 11 6.57 -3.66 6.17
CA GLN A 11 7.02 -4.87 6.85
C GLN A 11 7.38 -5.91 5.79
N TYR A 12 8.60 -6.45 5.86
CA TYR A 12 9.03 -7.55 5.02
C TYR A 12 8.79 -8.85 5.78
N CYS A 13 7.77 -9.59 5.35
CA CYS A 13 7.26 -10.78 6.03
C CYS A 13 7.90 -12.07 5.49
N GLY A 14 8.43 -12.04 4.27
CA GLY A 14 9.05 -13.18 3.63
C GLY A 14 9.83 -12.79 2.37
N SER A 15 10.37 -13.80 1.68
CA SER A 15 11.08 -13.65 0.42
C SER A 15 10.17 -13.90 -0.77
N GLY A 16 10.35 -13.14 -1.86
CA GLY A 16 9.79 -13.49 -3.17
C GLY A 16 10.73 -14.38 -3.98
N THR A 17 10.20 -15.02 -5.01
CA THR A 17 10.95 -15.82 -6.00
C THR A 17 10.93 -15.13 -7.36
N VAL A 18 12.04 -15.17 -8.10
CA VAL A 18 12.10 -14.65 -9.48
C VAL A 18 11.32 -15.57 -10.41
N GLY A 19 10.49 -14.99 -11.28
CA GLY A 19 9.69 -15.73 -12.26
C GLY A 19 8.18 -15.56 -12.01
N PRO A 20 7.62 -16.06 -10.89
CA PRO A 20 6.21 -15.89 -10.56
C PRO A 20 5.80 -14.42 -10.42
N HIS A 21 4.57 -14.10 -10.79
CA HIS A 21 4.04 -12.73 -10.68
C HIS A 21 3.88 -12.31 -9.23
N VAL A 22 4.40 -11.14 -8.88
CA VAL A 22 4.12 -10.47 -7.61
C VAL A 22 2.86 -9.62 -7.76
N LEU A 23 1.89 -9.84 -6.88
CA LEU A 23 0.65 -9.07 -6.84
C LEU A 23 0.68 -8.13 -5.63
N ALA A 24 0.33 -6.87 -5.87
CA ALA A 24 0.15 -5.87 -4.83
C ALA A 24 -1.32 -5.48 -4.77
N GLU A 25 -1.93 -5.72 -3.63
CA GLU A 25 -3.30 -5.30 -3.34
C GLU A 25 -3.27 -4.09 -2.42
N ALA A 26 -4.05 -3.08 -2.74
CA ALA A 26 -4.16 -1.87 -1.94
C ALA A 26 -5.62 -1.62 -1.58
N GLU A 27 -5.91 -1.44 -0.29
CA GLU A 27 -7.24 -1.12 0.20
C GLU A 27 -7.24 0.16 1.01
N THR A 28 -8.33 0.92 0.93
CA THR A 28 -8.55 2.02 1.85
C THR A 28 -9.26 1.52 3.09
N LEU A 29 -8.58 1.54 4.23
CA LEU A 29 -9.13 1.17 5.53
C LEU A 29 -10.08 2.23 6.08
N ARG A 30 -9.68 3.50 5.94
CA ARG A 30 -10.43 4.64 6.49
C ARG A 30 -10.14 5.91 5.70
N LYS A 31 -11.10 6.85 5.68
CA LYS A 31 -10.91 8.19 5.15
C LYS A 31 -11.31 9.22 6.20
N THR A 32 -10.43 10.15 6.54
CA THR A 32 -10.76 11.30 7.40
C THR A 32 -10.48 12.59 6.65
N GLY A 33 -11.54 13.23 6.14
CA GLY A 33 -11.42 14.43 5.31
C GLY A 33 -10.52 14.20 4.08
N ARG A 34 -9.34 14.85 4.08
CA ARG A 34 -8.35 14.74 2.99
C ARG A 34 -7.30 13.64 3.20
N LEU A 35 -7.38 12.86 4.29
CA LEU A 35 -6.41 11.82 4.61
C LEU A 35 -7.01 10.40 4.51
N PRO A 36 -6.83 9.68 3.38
CA PRO A 36 -7.03 8.24 3.33
C PRO A 36 -5.91 7.48 4.07
N PHE A 37 -6.31 6.49 4.87
CA PHE A 37 -5.44 5.49 5.47
C PHE A 37 -5.60 4.19 4.71
N MET A 38 -4.49 3.61 4.28
CA MET A 38 -4.47 2.47 3.38
C MET A 38 -3.65 1.32 3.95
N ARG A 39 -4.02 0.09 3.58
CA ARG A 39 -3.19 -1.09 3.71
C ARG A 39 -2.79 -1.57 2.33
N LEU A 40 -1.54 -1.99 2.20
CA LEU A 40 -1.07 -2.72 1.03
C LEU A 40 -0.57 -4.11 1.46
N THR A 41 -0.83 -5.12 0.65
CA THR A 41 -0.25 -6.45 0.79
C THR A 41 0.38 -6.85 -0.53
N ILE A 42 1.58 -7.39 -0.47
CA ILE A 42 2.37 -7.82 -1.61
C ILE A 42 2.66 -9.29 -1.44
N GLY A 43 2.26 -10.11 -2.40
CA GLY A 43 2.40 -11.56 -2.33
C GLY A 43 2.61 -12.23 -3.68
N GLN A 44 2.96 -13.51 -3.61
CA GLN A 44 3.02 -14.44 -4.74
C GLN A 44 2.22 -15.67 -4.34
N GLU A 45 1.14 -15.96 -5.09
CA GLU A 45 0.18 -17.02 -4.73
C GLU A 45 -0.28 -16.83 -3.26
N ASP A 46 -0.10 -17.83 -2.40
CA ASP A 46 -0.48 -17.78 -0.98
C ASP A 46 0.62 -17.22 -0.06
N ASN A 47 1.76 -16.78 -0.62
CA ASN A 47 2.89 -16.28 0.16
C ASN A 47 2.86 -14.75 0.29
N LEU A 48 2.72 -14.26 1.53
CA LEU A 48 2.89 -12.85 1.85
C LEU A 48 4.37 -12.47 1.89
N ILE A 49 4.80 -11.62 0.97
CA ILE A 49 6.17 -11.12 0.88
C ILE A 49 6.34 -9.89 1.75
N ALA A 50 5.40 -8.95 1.63
CA ALA A 50 5.47 -7.71 2.39
C ALA A 50 4.07 -7.11 2.63
N ALA A 51 3.95 -6.34 3.69
CA ALA A 51 2.76 -5.57 4.01
C ALA A 51 3.12 -4.11 4.26
N SER A 52 2.15 -3.23 4.12
CA SER A 52 2.33 -1.81 4.38
C SER A 52 1.07 -1.18 4.94
N THR A 53 1.28 -0.16 5.76
CA THR A 53 0.28 0.87 6.04
C THR A 53 0.77 2.19 5.48
N ALA A 54 -0.13 2.94 4.84
CA ALA A 54 0.19 4.24 4.27
C ALA A 54 -0.86 5.29 4.64
N THR A 55 -0.40 6.51 4.91
CA THR A 55 -1.26 7.69 5.01
C THR A 55 -1.08 8.52 3.74
N ILE A 56 -2.18 8.74 3.03
CA ILE A 56 -2.20 9.53 1.80
C ILE A 56 -2.88 10.86 2.10
N ARG A 57 -2.46 11.93 1.43
CA ARG A 57 -3.16 13.22 1.42
C ARG A 57 -3.67 13.51 0.01
N LYS A 58 -4.97 13.76 -0.11
CA LYS A 58 -5.58 14.29 -1.34
C LYS A 58 -5.10 15.72 -1.55
N ALA A 59 -4.42 15.98 -2.65
CA ALA A 59 -4.04 17.33 -3.03
C ALA A 59 -5.22 18.06 -3.67
N ALA A 60 -5.35 19.36 -3.39
CA ALA A 60 -6.27 20.22 -4.11
C ALA A 60 -5.74 20.47 -5.53
N LEU A 61 -6.64 20.68 -6.48
CA LEU A 61 -6.25 21.25 -7.77
C LEU A 61 -5.64 22.65 -7.50
N PRO A 62 -4.58 23.04 -8.23
CA PRO A 62 -3.97 24.36 -8.08
C PRO A 62 -4.97 25.48 -8.35
#